data_AF-A0A3D4KB66-F1
#
_entry.id   AF-A0A3D4KB66-F1
#
_cell.length_a   1.000
_cell.length_b   1.000
_cell.length_c   1.000
_cell.angle_alpha   90.00
_cell.angle_beta   90.00
_cell.angle_gamma   90.00
#
_symmetry.space_group_name_H-M   'P 1'
#
loop_
_entity.id
_entity.type
_entity.pdbx_description
1 polymer ?
#
loop_
_entity_poly.entity_id
_entity_poly.type
_entity_poly.pdbx_seq_one_letter_code
_entity_poly.pdbx_strand_id
1 'polypeptide(L)' 'MKNSLLKNNIHKITAKDFLGRDAFFYLLVNNKVKFETLKKAGKVGTHNLKDYGNVIISGFGKTTPEHAKRMLKEQYGYED' A
#
# COMPACT_ATOMS: atom_id res chain seq x y z
N MET A 1 20.92 3.46 7.79
CA MET A 1 19.78 3.97 8.58
C MET A 1 18.54 4.37 7.75
N LYS A 2 18.64 4.76 6.46
CA LYS A 2 17.47 5.16 5.63
C LYS A 2 16.39 4.07 5.47
N ASN A 3 16.77 2.80 5.30
CA ASN A 3 15.79 1.72 5.02
C ASN A 3 14.84 1.42 6.19
N SER A 4 15.25 1.64 7.44
CA SER A 4 14.40 1.37 8.62
C SER A 4 13.23 2.36 8.76
N LEU A 5 13.38 3.58 8.24
CA LEU A 5 12.30 4.57 8.23
C LEU A 5 11.31 4.33 7.09
N LEU A 6 11.79 3.77 5.97
CA LEU A 6 10.96 3.46 4.80
C LEU A 6 10.01 2.28 5.08
N LYS A 7 10.52 1.19 5.67
CA LYS A 7 9.68 0.02 5.99
C LYS A 7 8.48 0.37 6.89
N ASN A 8 8.66 1.26 7.86
CA ASN A 8 7.63 1.62 8.84
C ASN A 8 6.51 2.50 8.26
N ASN A 9 6.66 2.94 7.02
CA ASN A 9 5.69 3.76 6.31
C ASN A 9 5.06 3.02 5.13
N ILE A 10 5.36 1.74 4.92
CA ILE A 10 4.72 0.94 3.88
C ILE A 10 3.50 0.25 4.46
N HIS A 11 2.39 0.36 3.75
CA HIS A 11 1.14 -0.28 4.11
C HIS A 11 0.51 -0.97 2.92
N LYS A 12 0.08 -2.22 3.13
CA LYS A 12 -0.75 -2.94 2.19
C LYS A 12 -2.20 -2.49 2.32
N ILE A 13 -2.81 -2.17 1.19
CA ILE A 13 -4.22 -1.84 1.05
C ILE A 13 -4.82 -2.86 0.09
N THR A 14 -5.94 -3.46 0.47
CA THR A 14 -6.74 -4.30 -0.42
C THR A 14 -8.06 -3.59 -0.70
N ALA A 15 -8.43 -3.53 -1.98
CA ALA A 15 -9.63 -2.84 -2.44
C ALA A 15 -10.20 -3.53 -3.69
N LYS A 16 -11.38 -3.10 -4.13
CA LYS A 16 -11.91 -3.43 -5.45
C LYS A 16 -11.58 -2.32 -6.43
N ASP A 17 -11.18 -2.69 -7.63
CA ASP A 17 -11.07 -1.73 -8.73
C ASP A 17 -12.46 -1.30 -9.23
N PHE A 18 -12.49 -0.39 -10.22
CA PHE A 18 -13.74 0.10 -10.81
C PHE A 18 -14.55 -1.00 -11.54
N LEU A 19 -13.94 -2.16 -11.82
CA LEU A 19 -14.59 -3.34 -12.39
C LEU A 19 -14.98 -4.38 -11.32
N GLY A 20 -14.80 -4.06 -10.03
CA GLY A 20 -15.12 -4.95 -8.91
C GLY A 20 -14.07 -6.04 -8.63
N ARG A 21 -12.94 -6.03 -9.34
CA ARG A 21 -11.86 -7.01 -9.19
C ARG A 21 -11.06 -6.70 -7.93
N ASP A 22 -10.71 -7.74 -7.18
CA ASP A 22 -9.82 -7.56 -6.04
C ASP A 22 -8.45 -7.09 -6.51
N ALA A 23 -7.90 -6.10 -5.82
CA ALA A 23 -6.60 -5.53 -6.07
C ALA A 23 -5.89 -5.24 -4.75
N PHE A 24 -4.57 -5.28 -4.79
CA PHE A 24 -3.72 -4.86 -3.70
C PHE A 24 -2.81 -3.71 -4.12
N PHE A 25 -2.49 -2.85 -3.16
CA PHE A 25 -1.60 -1.71 -3.32
C PHE A 25 -0.65 -1.65 -2.12
N TYR A 26 0.63 -1.51 -2.38
CA TYR A 26 1.62 -1.13 -1.39
C TYR A 26 1.85 0.36 -1.49
N LEU A 27 1.52 1.07 -0.42
CA LEU A 27 1.60 2.51 -0.35
C LEU A 27 2.74 2.90 0.59
N LEU A 28 3.72 3.65 0.08
CA LEU A 28 4.69 4.37 0.89
C LEU A 28 4.07 5.69 1.36
N VAL A 29 3.64 5.71 2.61
CA VAL A 29 2.93 6.83 3.23
C VAL A 29 3.91 7.95 3.57
N ASN A 30 3.62 9.14 3.04
CA ASN A 30 4.32 10.37 3.38
C ASN A 30 3.55 11.21 4.42
N ASN A 31 2.24 11.00 4.54
CA ASN A 31 1.35 11.73 5.45
C ASN A 31 0.58 10.75 6.36
N LYS A 32 1.15 10.46 7.53
CA LYS A 32 0.58 9.52 8.50
C LYS A 32 -0.83 9.92 8.96
N VAL A 33 -1.08 11.22 9.18
CA VAL A 33 -2.38 11.71 9.66
C VAL A 33 -3.48 11.41 8.64
N LYS A 34 -3.28 11.78 7.38
CA LYS A 34 -4.25 11.48 6.31
C LYS A 34 -4.45 9.98 6.12
N PHE A 35 -3.38 9.20 6.22
CA PHE A 35 -3.46 7.76 6.06
C PHE A 35 -4.24 7.07 7.20
N GLU A 36 -4.05 7.52 8.44
CA GLU A 36 -4.87 7.07 9.57
C GLU A 36 -6.35 7.49 9.40
N THR A 37 -6.61 8.66 8.80
CA THR A 37 -7.97 9.05 8.40
C THR A 37 -8.54 8.11 7.34
N LEU A 38 -7.77 7.70 6.32
CA LEU A 38 -8.21 6.70 5.33
C LEU A 38 -8.58 5.36 5.99
N LYS A 39 -7.74 4.87 6.91
CA LYS A 39 -8.02 3.64 7.66
C LYS A 39 -9.32 3.74 8.48
N LYS A 40 -9.53 4.87 9.15
CA LYS A 40 -10.71 5.13 9.98
C LYS A 40 -11.99 5.38 9.17
N ALA A 41 -11.87 6.10 8.05
CA ALA A 41 -12.96 6.40 7.14
C ALA A 41 -13.49 5.14 6.41
N GLY A 42 -12.77 4.03 6.50
CA GLY A 42 -13.34 2.70 6.52
C GLY A 42 -14.33 2.41 5.39
N LYS A 43 -13.80 1.96 4.24
CA LYS A 43 -14.53 1.18 3.20
C LYS A 43 -15.64 1.90 2.42
N VAL A 44 -15.91 3.17 2.67
CA VAL A 44 -16.94 3.92 1.93
C VAL A 44 -16.27 4.93 0.99
N GLY A 45 -16.66 4.87 -0.29
CA GLY A 45 -16.27 5.85 -1.31
C GLY A 45 -15.01 5.50 -2.12
N THR A 46 -14.77 6.31 -3.14
CA THR A 46 -13.59 6.23 -4.01
C THR A 46 -12.52 7.18 -3.49
N HIS A 47 -11.33 6.65 -3.23
CA HIS A 47 -10.20 7.42 -2.69
C HIS A 47 -9.04 7.42 -3.69
N ASN A 48 -8.42 8.58 -3.89
CA ASN A 48 -7.19 8.67 -4.67
C ASN A 48 -5.99 8.36 -3.77
N LEU A 49 -5.34 7.21 -3.98
CA LEU A 49 -4.20 6.78 -3.17
C LEU A 49 -3.02 7.77 -3.17
N LYS A 50 -2.89 8.60 -4.22
CA LYS A 50 -1.85 9.64 -4.33
C LYS A 50 -1.96 10.71 -3.25
N ASP A 51 -3.14 10.89 -2.64
CA ASP A 51 -3.36 11.87 -1.58
C ASP A 51 -2.73 11.46 -0.24
N TYR A 52 -2.35 10.18 -0.12
CA TYR A 52 -1.89 9.54 1.11
C TYR A 52 -0.43 9.07 1.03
N GLY A 53 0.09 8.87 -0.19
CA GLY A 53 1.46 8.41 -0.40
C GLY A 53 1.73 7.99 -1.85
N ASN A 54 2.87 7.33 -2.04
CA ASN A 54 3.29 6.82 -3.33
C ASN A 54 2.98 5.33 -3.44
N VAL A 55 2.28 4.91 -4.49
CA VAL A 55 2.09 3.49 -4.79
C VAL A 55 3.41 2.93 -5.32
N ILE A 56 4.01 2.01 -4.58
CA ILE A 56 5.29 1.39 -4.96
C ILE A 56 5.09 0.05 -5.68
N ILE A 57 4.01 -0.65 -5.37
CA ILE A 57 3.58 -1.89 -6.04
C ILE A 57 2.06 -1.93 -6.06
N SER A 58 1.48 -2.40 -7.16
CA SER A 58 0.08 -2.76 -7.24
C SER A 58 -0.10 -4.04 -8.05
N GLY A 59 -1.17 -4.77 -7.81
CA GLY A 59 -1.54 -5.93 -8.61
C GLY A 59 -2.98 -6.34 -8.40
N PHE A 60 -3.45 -7.26 -9.26
CA PHE A 60 -4.76 -7.87 -9.13
C PHE A 60 -4.68 -9.13 -8.27
N GLY A 61 -5.79 -9.43 -7.59
CA GLY A 61 -5.93 -10.56 -6.68
C GLY A 61 -5.76 -10.17 -5.21
N LYS A 62 -5.91 -11.17 -4.34
CA LYS A 62 -5.78 -11.01 -2.88
C LYS A 62 -4.35 -11.27 -2.37
N THR A 63 -3.56 -11.97 -3.17
CA THR A 63 -2.24 -12.48 -2.77
C THR A 63 -1.13 -11.72 -3.49
N THR A 64 -0.13 -11.30 -2.72
CA THR A 64 1.07 -10.67 -3.25
C THR A 64 1.98 -11.73 -3.85
N PRO A 65 2.36 -11.62 -5.13
CA PRO A 65 3.23 -12.60 -5.76
C PRO A 65 4.66 -12.53 -5.20
N GLU A 66 5.38 -13.64 -5.19
CA GLU A 66 6.71 -13.76 -4.56
C GLU A 66 7.74 -12.76 -5.10
N HIS A 67 7.70 -12.44 -6.40
CA HIS A 67 8.59 -11.42 -6.96
C HIS A 67 8.36 -10.03 -6.36
N ALA A 68 7.11 -9.69 -6.02
CA ALA A 68 6.76 -8.41 -5.40
C ALA A 68 7.20 -8.39 -3.93
N LYS A 69 7.02 -9.50 -3.18
CA LYS A 69 7.52 -9.63 -1.81
C LYS A 69 9.04 -9.46 -1.75
N ARG A 70 9.77 -10.12 -2.66
CA ARG A 70 11.23 -9.98 -2.77
C ARG A 70 11.64 -8.53 -3.03
N MET A 71 10.95 -7.84 -3.95
CA MET A 71 11.23 -6.44 -4.23
C MET A 71 10.99 -5.53 -3.01
N LEU A 72 9.88 -5.74 -2.28
CA LEU A 72 9.59 -4.99 -1.04
C LEU A 72 10.67 -5.19 0.01
N LYS A 73 11.16 -6.41 0.17
CA LYS A 73 12.23 -6.74 1.11
C LYS A 73 13.57 -6.12 0.69
N GLU A 74 13.97 -6.28 -0.55
CA GLU A 74 15.26 -5.80 -1.06
C GLU A 74 15.34 -4.27 -1.13
N GLN A 75 14.30 -3.62 -1.67
CA GLN A 75 14.32 -2.17 -1.91
C GLN A 75 13.90 -1.35 -0.68
N TYR A 76 12.98 -1.88 0.12
CA TYR A 76 12.37 -1.12 1.20
C TYR A 76 12.55 -1.74 2.60
N GLY A 77 13.07 -2.97 2.70
CA GLY A 77 13.16 -3.68 3.97
C GLY A 77 11.80 -4.03 4.58
N TYR A 78 10.76 -4.11 3.75
CA TYR A 78 9.39 -4.47 4.14
C TYR A 78 9.13 -5.95 3.90
N GLU A 79 8.55 -6.65 4.88
CA GLU A 79 8.18 -8.06 4.78
C GLU A 79 6.64 -8.16 4.88
N ASP A 80 6.01 -8.72 3.85
CA ASP A 80 4.55 -8.93 3.74
C ASP A 80 4.08 -10.27 4.32
#